data_AF-A0A1L8PJ14-F1
#
_entry.id   AF-A0A1L8PJ14-F1
#
_cell.length_a   1.000
_cell.length_b   1.000
_cell.length_c   1.000
_cell.angle_alpha   90.00
_cell.angle_beta   90.00
_cell.angle_gamma   90.00
#
_symmetry.space_group_name_H-M   'P 1'
#
loop_
_entity.id
_entity.type
_entity.pdbx_description
1 polymer ?
#
loop_
_entity_poly.entity_id
_entity_poly.type
_entity_poly.pdbx_seq_one_letter_code
_entity_poly.pdbx_strand_id
1 'polypeptide(L)'
;MKSNNDDKKAKSIENSPQKYFVASHELHHALEHEEIASYYTLNAFSRSKMEQEANKFAVGLCLNLYIKENGYNHLSKIDLVNAYGIPIEMLEIFL
;
A
#
# COMPACT_ATOMS: atom_id res chain seq x y z
N MET A 1 -15.66 11.17 -25.72
CA MET A 1 -15.54 10.58 -24.37
C MET A 1 -14.08 10.22 -24.12
N LYS A 2 -13.38 10.98 -23.28
CA LYS A 2 -12.05 10.57 -22.79
C LYS A 2 -12.30 9.46 -21.77
N SER A 3 -11.92 8.23 -22.10
CA SER A 3 -11.78 7.17 -21.11
C SER A 3 -10.70 7.65 -20.13
N ASN A 4 -11.09 7.91 -18.88
CA ASN A 4 -10.15 8.33 -17.84
C ASN A 4 -9.14 7.20 -17.61
N ASN A 5 -7.86 7.55 -17.56
CA ASN A 5 -6.77 6.58 -17.36
C ASN A 5 -6.85 5.90 -15.98
N ASP A 6 -7.50 6.54 -15.02
CA ASP A 6 -7.66 6.02 -13.65
C ASP A 6 -8.61 4.81 -13.62
N ASP A 7 -9.68 4.82 -14.41
CA ASP A 7 -10.60 3.68 -14.57
C ASP A 7 -9.89 2.46 -15.16
N LYS A 8 -8.91 2.68 -16.05
CA LYS A 8 -8.09 1.60 -16.62
C LYS A 8 -7.08 1.05 -15.61
N LYS A 9 -6.48 1.92 -14.78
CA LYS A 9 -5.53 1.52 -13.73
C LYS A 9 -6.22 0.75 -12.61
N ALA A 10 -7.39 1.21 -12.16
CA ALA A 10 -8.23 0.51 -11.18
C ALA A 10 -8.66 -0.88 -11.68
N LYS A 11 -9.13 -0.99 -12.94
CA LYS A 11 -9.45 -2.29 -13.56
C LYS A 11 -8.24 -3.22 -13.69
N SER A 12 -7.05 -2.67 -13.86
CA SER A 12 -5.82 -3.47 -14.00
C SER A 12 -5.35 -4.08 -12.68
N ILE A 13 -5.63 -3.44 -11.55
CA ILE A 13 -5.22 -3.91 -10.22
C ILE A 13 -6.27 -4.81 -9.54
N GLU A 14 -7.54 -4.73 -9.92
CA GLU A 14 -8.64 -5.49 -9.29
C GLU A 14 -8.40 -7.02 -9.28
N ASN A 15 -7.80 -7.53 -10.36
CA ASN A 15 -7.47 -8.96 -10.51
C ASN A 15 -6.01 -9.27 -10.16
N SER A 16 -5.31 -8.34 -9.51
CA SER A 16 -3.90 -8.40 -9.22
C SER A 16 -3.67 -8.43 -7.70
N PRO A 17 -2.70 -9.19 -7.17
CA PRO A 17 -2.32 -9.16 -5.75
C PRO A 17 -2.07 -7.73 -5.23
N GLN A 18 -1.59 -6.85 -6.11
CA GLN A 18 -1.28 -5.44 -5.86
C GLN A 18 -2.46 -4.66 -5.25
N LYS A 19 -3.70 -5.11 -5.45
CA LYS A 19 -4.87 -4.50 -4.81
C LYS A 19 -4.78 -4.48 -3.29
N TYR A 20 -4.17 -5.49 -2.68
CA TYR A 20 -4.09 -5.58 -1.22
C TYR A 20 -3.13 -4.53 -0.66
N PHE A 21 -1.95 -4.39 -1.28
CA PHE A 21 -1.01 -3.34 -0.95
C PHE A 21 -1.61 -1.94 -1.15
N VAL A 22 -2.20 -1.68 -2.33
CA VAL A 22 -2.82 -0.37 -2.64
C VAL A 22 -3.97 -0.07 -1.68
N ALA A 23 -4.87 -1.02 -1.42
CA ALA A 23 -5.98 -0.81 -0.49
C ALA A 23 -5.47 -0.51 0.93
N SER A 24 -4.40 -1.18 1.36
CA SER A 24 -3.79 -0.93 2.68
C SER A 24 -3.14 0.46 2.76
N HIS A 25 -2.53 0.93 1.66
CA HIS A 25 -1.94 2.25 1.55
C HIS A 25 -3.03 3.35 1.63
N GLU A 26 -4.09 3.24 0.83
CA GLU A 26 -5.20 4.21 0.86
C GLU A 26 -5.97 4.17 2.20
N LEU A 27 -6.06 2.99 2.83
CA LEU A 27 -6.63 2.86 4.17
C LEU A 27 -5.86 3.69 5.20
N HIS A 28 -4.53 3.70 5.13
CA HIS A 28 -3.72 4.54 6.02
C HIS A 28 -4.02 6.03 5.81
N HIS A 29 -4.14 6.47 4.55
CA HIS A 29 -4.53 7.86 4.25
C HIS A 29 -5.90 8.20 4.83
N ALA A 30 -6.89 7.31 4.68
CA ALA A 30 -8.22 7.50 5.24
C ALA A 30 -8.26 7.54 6.78
N LEU A 31 -7.34 6.84 7.46
CA LEU A 31 -7.24 6.83 8.93
C LEU A 31 -6.53 8.05 9.49
N GLU A 32 -5.47 8.52 8.83
CA GLU A 32 -4.59 9.58 9.35
C GLU A 32 -4.99 10.99 8.89
N HIS A 33 -5.80 11.14 7.84
CA HIS A 33 -6.08 12.44 7.24
C HIS A 33 -7.58 12.81 7.20
N GLU A 34 -7.99 13.76 8.05
CA GLU A 34 -9.10 14.67 7.72
C GLU A 34 -8.63 15.61 6.60
N GLU A 35 -8.85 15.21 5.35
CA GLU A 35 -8.19 15.69 4.12
C GLU A 35 -8.18 17.22 3.87
N ILE A 36 -9.01 18.01 4.55
CA ILE A 36 -9.29 19.40 4.15
C ILE A 36 -8.26 20.39 4.72
N ALA A 37 -7.76 20.17 5.94
CA ALA A 37 -6.84 21.13 6.59
C ALA A 37 -5.38 20.96 6.13
N SER A 38 -4.98 19.75 5.75
CA SER A 38 -3.60 19.42 5.37
C SER A 38 -3.29 19.88 3.94
N TYR A 39 -4.23 19.75 2.99
CA TYR A 39 -3.97 19.97 1.57
C TYR A 39 -3.43 21.39 1.24
N TYR A 40 -3.92 22.41 1.96
CA TYR A 40 -3.49 23.81 1.77
C TYR A 40 -2.14 24.14 2.43
N THR A 41 -1.66 23.32 3.37
CA THR A 41 -0.43 23.57 4.14
C THR A 41 0.70 22.58 3.83
N LEU A 42 0.40 21.51 3.08
CA LEU A 42 1.36 20.47 2.71
C LEU A 42 2.36 20.95 1.66
N ASN A 43 3.62 21.07 2.07
CA ASN A 43 4.76 21.18 1.17
C ASN A 43 5.20 19.79 0.65
N ALA A 44 6.08 19.76 -0.34
CA ALA A 44 6.53 18.51 -0.97
C ALA A 44 7.20 17.54 0.01
N PHE A 45 7.87 18.04 1.04
CA PHE A 45 8.50 17.22 2.08
C PHE A 45 7.45 16.50 2.94
N SER A 46 6.43 17.22 3.39
CA SER A 46 5.34 16.64 4.18
C SER A 46 4.55 15.60 3.38
N ARG A 47 4.29 15.84 2.09
CA ARG A 47 3.70 14.84 1.19
C ARG A 47 4.56 13.58 1.10
N SER A 48 5.84 13.74 0.79
CA SER A 48 6.78 12.60 0.70
C SER A 48 6.80 11.78 1.99
N LYS A 49 6.76 12.43 3.16
CA LYS A 49 6.66 11.74 4.45
C LYS A 49 5.35 10.95 4.59
N MET A 50 4.21 11.55 4.25
CA MET A 50 2.91 10.86 4.30
C MET A 50 2.87 9.61 3.43
N GLU A 51 3.36 9.71 2.19
CA GLU A 51 3.48 8.56 1.27
C GLU A 51 4.38 7.46 1.85
N GLN A 52 5.50 7.84 2.49
CA GLN A 52 6.39 6.88 3.14
C GLN A 52 5.71 6.18 4.33
N GLU A 53 4.99 6.91 5.16
CA GLU A 53 4.27 6.30 6.30
C GLU A 53 3.13 5.38 5.82
N ALA A 54 2.39 5.78 4.78
CA ALA A 54 1.37 4.93 4.17
C ALA A 54 1.96 3.63 3.58
N ASN A 55 3.10 3.72 2.90
CA ASN A 55 3.82 2.53 2.41
C ASN A 55 4.25 1.61 3.56
N LYS A 56 4.81 2.17 4.63
CA LYS A 56 5.23 1.40 5.81
C LYS A 56 4.06 0.68 6.47
N PHE A 57 2.95 1.37 6.64
CA PHE A 57 1.72 0.79 7.16
C PHE A 57 1.21 -0.35 6.27
N ALA A 58 1.18 -0.14 4.95
CA ALA A 58 0.70 -1.13 4.00
C ALA A 58 1.51 -2.43 4.04
N VAL A 59 2.85 -2.33 4.08
CA VAL A 59 3.74 -3.49 4.25
C VAL A 59 3.45 -4.21 5.57
N GLY A 60 3.38 -3.46 6.67
CA GLY A 60 3.11 -4.01 8.00
C GLY A 60 1.76 -4.74 8.05
N LEU A 61 0.71 -4.16 7.48
CA LEU A 61 -0.63 -4.77 7.48
C LEU A 61 -0.65 -6.06 6.66
N CYS A 62 -0.11 -6.04 5.44
CA CYS A 62 -0.05 -7.24 4.59
C CYS A 62 0.80 -8.35 5.23
N LEU A 63 1.91 -8.00 5.86
CA LEU A 63 2.75 -8.95 6.61
C LEU A 63 1.96 -9.60 7.76
N ASN A 64 1.25 -8.80 8.56
CA ASN A 64 0.45 -9.30 9.67
C ASN A 64 -0.68 -10.23 9.20
N LEU A 65 -1.33 -9.89 8.08
CA LEU A 65 -2.36 -10.75 7.48
C LEU A 65 -1.76 -12.09 7.01
N TYR A 66 -0.63 -12.06 6.30
CA TYR A 66 0.05 -13.28 5.87
C TYR A 66 0.43 -14.19 7.04
N ILE A 67 1.01 -13.62 8.10
CA ILE A 67 1.39 -14.37 9.32
C ILE A 67 0.15 -14.96 9.99
N LYS A 68 -0.97 -14.22 10.04
CA LYS A 68 -2.21 -14.71 10.64
C LYS A 68 -2.80 -15.90 9.87
N GLU A 69 -2.65 -15.90 8.55
CA GLU A 69 -3.17 -16.96 7.67
C GLU A 69 -2.27 -18.19 7.60
N ASN A 70 -0.94 -17.99 7.60
CA ASN A 70 0.03 -19.05 7.27
C ASN A 70 0.99 -19.40 8.41
N GLY A 71 0.97 -18.64 9.51
CA GLY A 71 1.95 -18.74 10.59
C GLY A 71 3.33 -18.13 10.23
N TYR A 72 4.22 -18.05 11.22
CA TYR A 72 5.50 -17.36 11.08
C TYR A 72 6.57 -18.16 10.30
N ASN A 73 6.42 -19.49 10.24
CA ASN A 73 7.46 -20.39 9.73
C ASN A 73 7.58 -20.43 8.19
N HIS A 74 6.64 -19.81 7.48
CA HIS A 74 6.54 -19.83 6.01
C HIS A 74 6.65 -18.43 5.40
N LEU A 75 7.38 -17.52 6.05
CA LEU A 75 7.52 -16.15 5.59
C LEU A 75 8.71 -16.02 4.64
N SER A 76 8.44 -15.72 3.37
CA SER A 76 9.46 -15.25 2.42
C SER A 76 9.02 -13.99 1.70
N LYS A 77 10.00 -13.19 1.23
CA LYS A 77 9.71 -11.98 0.45
C LYS A 77 8.90 -12.30 -0.81
N ILE A 78 9.17 -13.44 -1.46
CA ILE A 78 8.46 -13.84 -2.68
C ILE A 78 7.01 -14.22 -2.41
N ASP A 79 6.71 -14.83 -1.26
CA ASP A 79 5.33 -15.15 -0.87
C ASP A 79 4.51 -13.88 -0.65
N LEU A 80 5.09 -12.86 -0.02
CA LEU A 80 4.44 -11.57 0.20
C LEU A 80 4.17 -10.83 -1.12
N VAL A 81 5.12 -10.85 -2.06
CA VAL A 81 4.92 -10.29 -3.40
C VAL A 81 3.79 -11.01 -4.13
N ASN A 82 3.78 -12.34 -4.09
CA ASN A 82 2.80 -13.13 -4.83
C ASN A 82 1.39 -13.06 -4.22
N ALA A 83 1.27 -13.07 -2.89
CA ALA A 83 -0.02 -13.08 -2.21
C ALA A 83 -0.63 -11.68 -2.07
N TYR A 84 0.19 -10.67 -1.77
CA TYR A 84 -0.26 -9.33 -1.39
C TYR A 84 0.22 -8.22 -2.35
N GLY A 85 1.05 -8.55 -3.34
CA GLY A 85 1.50 -7.60 -4.36
C GLY A 85 2.38 -6.49 -3.82
N ILE A 86 3.08 -6.72 -2.72
CA ILE A 86 3.99 -5.75 -2.11
C ILE A 86 5.17 -5.52 -3.07
N PRO A 87 5.53 -4.28 -3.42
CA PRO A 87 6.73 -4.00 -4.21
C PRO A 87 7.99 -4.53 -3.52
N ILE A 88 8.90 -5.17 -4.27
CA ILE A 88 10.11 -5.80 -3.72
C ILE A 88 10.98 -4.76 -3.00
N GLU A 89 11.08 -3.56 -3.56
CA GLU A 89 11.85 -2.44 -3.02
C GLU A 89 11.34 -2.02 -1.64
N MET A 90 10.04 -2.19 -1.38
CA MET A 90 9.44 -1.88 -0.08
C MET A 90 9.74 -2.96 0.96
N LEU A 91 10.00 -4.21 0.55
CA LEU A 91 10.35 -5.31 1.46
C LEU A 91 11.80 -5.23 1.94
N GLU A 92 12.71 -4.64 1.18
CA GLU A 92 14.11 -4.43 1.59
C GLU A 92 14.24 -3.54 2.82
N ILE A 93 13.24 -2.69 3.08
CA ILE A 93 13.22 -1.77 4.22
C ILE A 93 12.78 -2.49 5.52
N PHE A 94 12.07 -3.62 5.40
CA PHE A 94 11.36 -4.27 6.52
C PHE A 94 11.88 -5.66 6.91
N LEU A 95 12.57 -6.37 6.01
CA LEU A 95 13.03 -7.76 6.16
C LEU A 95 14.47 -7.91 5.66
#